data_AF-A0AAU6HC62-F1
#
_entry.id   AF-A0AAU6HC62-F1
#
_cell.length_a   1.000
_cell.length_b   1.000
_cell.length_c   1.000
_cell.angle_alpha   90.00
_cell.angle_beta   90.00
_cell.angle_gamma   90.00
#
_symmetry.space_group_name_H-M   'P 1'
#
loop_
_entity.id
_entity.type
_entity.pdbx_description
1 polymer ?
#
loop_
_entity_poly.entity_id
_entity_poly.type
_entity_poly.pdbx_seq_one_letter_code
_entity_poly.pdbx_strand_id
1 'polypeptide(L)'
;MSNESTTREVETYTRYSAFSSEVRQIREPITHAEDTTETLAAGRMLVRVRPHYHVPDGRGSLKVVRSAFCFEAYVIRTSGEDMVMVEFVWKTDSAPWQTKGVFKPSELHRVHECECAACKGKNGIAEFEGA
;
A
#
# COMPACT_ATOMS: atom_id res chain seq x y z
N MET A 1 22.03 27.95 21.65
CA MET A 1 20.59 28.28 21.62
C MET A 1 19.88 27.07 21.04
N SER A 2 18.94 26.55 21.82
CA SER A 2 17.88 25.58 21.58
C SER A 2 18.04 24.54 20.45
N ASN A 3 18.33 23.29 20.85
CA ASN A 3 17.90 22.11 20.09
C ASN A 3 16.38 22.05 20.17
N GLU A 4 15.68 22.47 19.12
CA GLU A 4 14.25 22.18 18.96
C GLU A 4 14.10 20.68 18.74
N SER A 5 13.83 19.96 19.83
CA SER A 5 13.26 18.63 19.80
C SER A 5 11.85 18.75 19.24
N THR A 6 11.71 18.66 17.91
CA THR A 6 10.41 18.51 17.27
C THR A 6 9.85 17.18 17.75
N THR A 7 8.98 17.23 18.75
CA THR A 7 8.23 16.07 19.20
C THR A 7 7.29 15.71 18.05
N ARG A 8 7.70 14.80 17.16
CA ARG A 8 6.79 14.27 16.14
C ARG A 8 5.60 13.70 16.89
N GLU A 9 4.44 14.35 16.78
CA GLU A 9 3.20 13.81 17.32
C GLU A 9 3.04 12.40 16.73
N VAL A 10 2.99 11.40 17.60
CA VAL A 10 2.87 10.01 17.13
C VAL A 10 1.46 9.87 16.58
N GLU A 11 1.33 9.77 15.26
CA GLU A 11 0.03 9.61 14.62
C GLU A 11 -0.65 8.32 15.12
N THR A 12 -1.96 8.37 15.34
CA THR A 12 -2.72 7.23 15.89
C THR A 12 -3.99 6.92 15.12
N TYR A 13 -4.38 5.64 15.14
CA TYR A 13 -5.65 5.16 14.64
C TYR A 13 -6.53 4.47 15.68
N THR A 14 -7.85 4.62 15.57
CA THR A 14 -8.79 3.94 16.44
C THR A 14 -9.25 2.67 15.76
N ARG A 15 -8.90 1.51 16.33
CA ARG A 15 -9.41 0.21 15.92
C ARG A 15 -10.73 -0.03 16.65
N TYR A 16 -11.80 -0.19 15.89
CA TYR A 16 -13.10 -0.57 16.43
C TYR A 16 -13.30 -2.08 16.30
N SER A 17 -13.86 -2.68 17.35
CA SER A 17 -14.38 -4.04 17.36
C SER A 17 -15.85 -4.01 17.78
N ALA A 18 -16.53 -5.16 17.73
CA ALA A 18 -17.91 -5.27 18.18
C ALA A 18 -18.10 -4.94 19.68
N PHE A 19 -17.03 -4.93 20.48
CA PHE A 19 -17.11 -4.81 21.95
C PHE A 19 -16.17 -3.74 22.53
N SER A 20 -15.34 -3.09 21.72
CA SER A 20 -14.36 -2.11 22.20
C SER A 20 -13.81 -1.20 21.10
N SER A 21 -13.22 -0.07 21.52
CA SER A 21 -12.38 0.79 20.69
C SER A 21 -10.99 0.93 21.33
N GLU A 22 -9.93 0.74 20.54
CA GLU A 22 -8.53 0.85 20.98
C GLU A 22 -7.79 1.89 20.12
N VAL A 23 -7.04 2.80 20.73
CA VAL A 23 -6.18 3.75 20.00
C VAL A 23 -4.78 3.14 19.85
N ARG A 24 -4.30 3.02 18.61
CA ARG A 24 -3.01 2.43 18.24
C ARG A 24 -2.13 3.41 17.48
N GLN A 25 -0.82 3.29 17.61
CA GLN A 25 0.14 4.08 16.84
C GLN A 25 0.16 3.63 15.37
N ILE A 26 0.27 4.59 14.45
CA ILE A 26 0.55 4.33 13.05
C ILE A 26 2.00 3.86 12.94
N ARG A 27 2.21 2.68 12.36
CA ARG A 27 3.53 2.06 12.20
C ARG A 27 4.07 2.25 10.78
N GLU A 28 5.38 2.09 10.64
CA GLU A 28 6.01 1.92 9.34
C GLU A 28 5.43 0.71 8.59
N PRO A 29 5.42 0.72 7.24
CA PRO A 29 4.93 -0.41 6.46
C PRO A 29 5.75 -1.68 6.73
N ILE A 30 5.06 -2.76 7.08
CA ILE A 30 5.64 -4.12 7.09
C ILE A 30 5.35 -4.75 5.72
N THR A 31 6.41 -5.00 4.97
CA THR A 31 6.34 -5.41 3.56
C THR A 31 6.94 -6.79 3.33
N HIS A 32 6.85 -7.27 2.10
CA HIS A 32 7.47 -8.53 1.65
C HIS A 32 8.89 -8.31 1.11
N ALA A 33 9.60 -7.25 1.52
CA ALA A 33 10.94 -6.92 0.99
C ALA A 33 11.98 -8.04 1.15
N GLU A 34 11.83 -8.88 2.17
CA GLU A 34 12.71 -10.00 2.46
C GLU A 34 12.26 -11.32 1.80
N ASP A 35 11.06 -11.34 1.21
CA ASP A 35 10.50 -12.51 0.56
C ASP A 35 10.88 -12.53 -0.94
N THR A 36 11.14 -13.72 -1.49
CA THR A 36 11.46 -13.84 -2.92
C THR A 36 10.20 -13.80 -3.80
N THR A 37 10.34 -13.40 -5.06
CA THR A 37 9.23 -13.33 -6.01
C THR A 37 8.62 -14.71 -6.26
N GLU A 38 9.43 -15.77 -6.23
CA GLU A 38 8.99 -17.17 -6.37
C GLU A 38 8.13 -17.61 -5.19
N THR A 39 8.54 -17.33 -3.95
CA THR A 39 7.77 -17.66 -2.75
C THR A 39 6.40 -16.98 -2.76
N LEU A 40 6.38 -15.70 -3.14
CA LEU A 40 5.14 -14.93 -3.24
C LEU A 40 4.21 -15.48 -4.33
N ALA A 41 4.76 -15.84 -5.49
CA ALA A 41 3.99 -16.34 -6.63
C ALA A 41 3.46 -17.77 -6.42
N ALA A 42 4.27 -18.66 -5.86
CA ALA A 42 3.92 -20.07 -5.66
C ALA A 42 2.68 -20.24 -4.75
N GLY A 43 2.59 -19.43 -3.69
CA GLY A 43 1.48 -19.48 -2.73
C GLY A 43 0.21 -18.74 -3.18
N ARG A 44 0.23 -18.10 -4.35
CA ARG A 44 -0.78 -17.09 -4.74
C ARG A 44 -1.06 -16.12 -3.58
N MET A 45 0.00 -15.57 -3.00
CA MET A 45 -0.09 -14.90 -1.71
C MET A 45 -1.07 -13.72 -1.75
N LEU A 46 -1.91 -13.61 -0.71
CA LEU A 46 -2.73 -12.43 -0.50
C LEU A 46 -1.83 -11.31 0.05
N VAL A 47 -1.84 -10.16 -0.62
CA VAL A 47 -1.03 -8.99 -0.28
C VAL A 47 -1.92 -7.74 -0.28
N ARG A 48 -1.43 -6.66 0.33
CA ARG A 48 -2.01 -5.32 0.21
C ARG A 48 -1.05 -4.41 -0.54
N VAL A 49 -1.54 -3.65 -1.51
CA VAL A 49 -0.69 -2.73 -2.28
C VAL A 49 -1.46 -1.48 -2.66
N ARG A 50 -0.74 -0.36 -2.78
CA ARG A 50 -1.30 0.91 -3.27
C ARG A 50 -1.29 0.90 -4.81
N PRO A 51 -2.46 0.77 -5.49
CA PRO A 51 -2.52 0.79 -6.95
C PRO A 51 -2.11 2.16 -7.49
N HIS A 52 -1.70 2.18 -8.75
CA HIS A 52 -1.49 3.40 -9.51
C HIS A 52 -2.72 3.70 -10.38
N TYR A 53 -3.09 4.98 -10.48
CA TYR A 53 -4.12 5.43 -11.41
C TYR A 53 -3.70 6.70 -12.12
N HIS A 54 -4.34 6.99 -13.24
CA HIS A 54 -4.06 8.16 -14.05
C HIS A 54 -5.00 9.31 -13.68
N VAL A 55 -4.47 10.50 -13.45
CA VAL A 55 -5.25 11.72 -13.26
C VAL A 55 -4.84 12.78 -14.29
N PRO A 56 -5.76 13.67 -14.70
CA PRO A 56 -5.41 14.78 -15.57
C PRO A 56 -4.33 15.67 -14.94
N ASP A 57 -3.32 16.05 -15.74
CA ASP A 57 -2.24 16.96 -15.32
C ASP A 57 -2.14 18.22 -16.21
N GLY A 58 -3.06 18.35 -17.16
CA GLY A 58 -3.05 19.43 -18.15
C GLY A 58 -3.85 19.07 -19.38
N ARG A 59 -3.80 19.94 -20.41
CA ARG A 59 -4.54 19.73 -21.65
C ARG A 59 -3.92 18.58 -22.45
N GLY A 60 -4.56 17.41 -22.39
CA GLY A 60 -4.14 16.22 -23.13
C GLY A 60 -3.04 15.39 -22.45
N SER A 61 -2.70 15.70 -21.19
CA SER A 61 -1.73 14.94 -20.39
C SER A 61 -2.39 14.25 -19.20
N LEU A 62 -1.90 13.05 -18.91
CA LEU A 62 -2.21 12.30 -17.70
C LEU A 62 -0.92 12.14 -16.89
N LYS A 63 -1.03 12.24 -15.57
CA LYS A 63 0.02 11.79 -14.65
C LYS A 63 -0.41 10.54 -13.93
N VAL A 64 0.56 9.70 -13.61
CA VAL A 64 0.35 8.52 -12.75
C VAL A 64 0.49 8.96 -11.30
N VAL A 65 -0.50 8.63 -10.48
CA VAL A 65 -0.48 8.87 -9.04
C VAL A 65 -0.69 7.56 -8.31
N ARG A 66 -0.09 7.43 -7.13
CA ARG A 66 -0.29 6.27 -6.29
C ARG A 66 -1.47 6.50 -5.36
N SER A 67 -2.35 5.51 -5.26
CA SER A 67 -3.46 5.57 -4.31
C SER A 67 -2.96 5.80 -2.91
N ALA A 68 -3.65 6.64 -2.15
CA ALA A 68 -3.36 6.86 -0.76
C ALA A 68 -3.54 5.53 0.03
N PHE A 69 -4.48 4.67 -0.39
CA PHE A 69 -4.87 3.47 0.35
C PHE A 69 -4.32 2.19 -0.28
N CYS A 70 -4.08 1.18 0.57
CA CYS A 70 -3.75 -0.16 0.10
C CYS A 70 -5.03 -0.97 -0.17
N PHE A 71 -5.01 -1.74 -1.26
CA PHE A 71 -6.07 -2.66 -1.64
C PHE A 71 -5.54 -4.08 -1.69
N GLU A 72 -6.43 -5.04 -1.40
CA GLU A 72 -6.08 -6.44 -1.42
C GLU A 72 -5.93 -6.94 -2.86
N ALA A 73 -4.88 -7.73 -3.07
CA ALA A 73 -4.55 -8.35 -4.34
C ALA A 73 -3.93 -9.72 -4.10
N TYR A 74 -4.10 -10.62 -5.06
CA TYR A 74 -3.40 -11.90 -5.08
C TYR A 74 -2.19 -11.79 -5.99
N VAL A 75 -1.04 -12.27 -5.53
CA VAL A 75 0.11 -12.51 -6.40
C VAL A 75 -0.25 -13.65 -7.34
N ILE A 76 -0.11 -13.46 -8.66
CA ILE A 76 -0.53 -14.45 -9.66
C ILE A 76 0.63 -15.09 -10.41
N ARG A 77 1.76 -14.40 -10.54
CA ARG A 77 3.00 -14.91 -11.15
C ARG A 77 4.18 -13.96 -10.88
N THR A 78 5.39 -14.44 -11.12
CA THR A 78 6.57 -13.58 -11.24
C THR A 78 6.50 -12.74 -12.52
N SER A 79 7.23 -11.62 -12.53
CA SER A 79 7.34 -10.72 -13.67
C SER A 79 8.79 -10.23 -13.77
N GLY A 80 9.66 -11.03 -14.38
CA GLY A 80 11.10 -10.85 -14.27
C GLY A 80 11.64 -11.44 -12.97
N GLU A 81 12.86 -11.05 -12.59
CA GLU A 81 13.55 -11.60 -11.42
C GLU A 81 13.10 -10.93 -10.11
N ASP A 82 12.83 -9.62 -10.13
CA ASP A 82 12.65 -8.79 -8.92
C ASP A 82 11.22 -8.27 -8.70
N MET A 83 10.27 -8.64 -9.58
CA MET A 83 8.89 -8.19 -9.49
C MET A 83 7.89 -9.34 -9.57
N VAL A 84 6.68 -9.07 -9.07
CA VAL A 84 5.54 -9.95 -9.22
C VAL A 84 4.37 -9.23 -9.84
N MET A 85 3.56 -9.98 -10.58
CA MET A 85 2.27 -9.52 -11.06
C MET A 85 1.20 -9.89 -10.03
N VAL A 86 0.38 -8.91 -9.68
CA VAL A 86 -0.77 -9.08 -8.79
C VAL A 86 -2.08 -8.86 -9.54
N GLU A 87 -3.15 -9.44 -9.02
CA GLU A 87 -4.52 -9.22 -9.46
C GLU A 87 -5.35 -8.73 -8.28
N PHE A 88 -5.95 -7.54 -8.40
CA PHE A 88 -6.75 -6.94 -7.34
C PHE A 88 -8.02 -7.75 -7.08
N VAL A 89 -8.37 -7.89 -5.80
CA VAL A 89 -9.60 -8.56 -5.37
C VAL A 89 -10.83 -7.75 -5.77
N TRP A 90 -10.73 -6.42 -5.71
CA TRP A 90 -11.78 -5.52 -6.17
C TRP A 90 -11.76 -5.41 -7.70
N LYS A 91 -12.71 -6.09 -8.36
CA LYS A 91 -12.78 -6.27 -9.82
C LYS A 91 -13.86 -5.45 -10.54
N THR A 92 -14.48 -4.46 -9.91
CA THR A 92 -15.58 -3.72 -10.54
C THR A 92 -15.06 -2.63 -11.49
N ASP A 93 -15.81 -2.34 -12.55
CA ASP A 93 -15.48 -1.29 -13.54
C ASP A 93 -15.37 0.13 -12.95
N SER A 94 -15.83 0.33 -11.71
CA SER A 94 -15.68 1.57 -10.97
C SER A 94 -14.30 1.77 -10.35
N ALA A 95 -13.41 0.78 -10.38
CA ALA A 95 -12.05 0.93 -9.87
C ALA A 95 -11.23 1.84 -10.82
N PRO A 96 -10.63 2.94 -10.34
CA PRO A 96 -9.86 3.85 -11.19
C PRO A 96 -8.48 3.29 -11.60
N TRP A 97 -8.16 2.06 -11.22
CA TRP A 97 -6.89 1.37 -11.52
C TRP A 97 -7.12 0.11 -12.35
N GLN A 98 -6.05 -0.36 -13.00
CA GLN A 98 -6.09 -1.62 -13.75
C GLN A 98 -6.28 -2.82 -12.82
N THR A 99 -7.03 -3.83 -13.26
CA THR A 99 -7.28 -5.07 -12.50
C THR A 99 -6.01 -5.81 -12.11
N LYS A 100 -4.92 -5.62 -12.86
CA LYS A 100 -3.60 -6.20 -12.61
C LYS A 100 -2.54 -5.12 -12.53
N GLY A 101 -1.50 -5.38 -11.76
CA GLY A 101 -0.33 -4.51 -11.65
C GLY A 101 0.94 -5.30 -11.40
N VAL A 102 2.08 -4.68 -11.66
CA VAL A 102 3.41 -5.26 -11.40
C VAL A 102 4.07 -4.44 -10.30
N PHE A 103 4.59 -5.12 -9.29
CA PHE A 103 5.15 -4.49 -8.08
C PHE A 103 6.37 -5.26 -7.59
N LYS A 104 7.27 -4.54 -6.93
CA LYS A 104 8.36 -5.15 -6.16
C LYS A 104 7.83 -5.71 -4.83
N PRO A 105 8.42 -6.79 -4.30
CA PRO A 105 8.07 -7.32 -2.97
C PRO A 105 8.07 -6.26 -1.86
N SER A 106 8.99 -5.29 -1.93
CA SER A 106 9.07 -4.16 -0.98
C SER A 106 7.89 -3.20 -1.03
N GLU A 107 7.05 -3.27 -2.06
CA GLU A 107 5.83 -2.47 -2.21
C GLU A 107 4.57 -3.21 -1.75
N LEU A 108 4.70 -4.50 -1.45
CA LEU A 108 3.61 -5.37 -1.05
C LEU A 108 3.57 -5.45 0.47
N HIS A 109 2.46 -5.02 1.07
CA HIS A 109 2.26 -5.02 2.50
C HIS A 109 1.70 -6.37 2.95
N ARG A 110 2.20 -6.86 4.09
CA ARG A 110 1.73 -8.10 4.71
C ARG A 110 0.32 -7.88 5.29
N VAL A 111 -0.68 -8.57 4.74
CA VAL A 111 -2.11 -8.33 5.02
C VAL A 111 -2.47 -8.42 6.51
N HIS A 112 -1.86 -9.36 7.23
CA HIS A 112 -2.17 -9.64 8.63
C HIS A 112 -1.23 -8.95 9.64
N GLU A 113 -0.13 -8.38 9.17
CA GLU A 113 0.90 -7.77 10.04
C GLU A 113 0.94 -6.25 9.91
N CYS A 114 0.71 -5.72 8.70
CA CYS A 114 0.89 -4.30 8.43
C CYS A 114 -0.25 -3.44 8.99
N GLU A 115 0.10 -2.49 9.86
CA GLU A 115 -0.82 -1.52 10.46
C GLU A 115 -0.49 -0.07 10.08
N CYS A 116 0.18 0.16 8.95
CA CYS A 116 0.49 1.50 8.48
C CYS A 116 -0.76 2.27 8.04
N ALA A 117 -0.62 3.60 7.89
CA ALA A 117 -1.73 4.50 7.61
C ALA A 117 -2.49 4.14 6.32
N ALA A 118 -1.78 3.69 5.28
CA ALA A 118 -2.36 3.26 4.01
C ALA A 118 -3.20 1.97 4.15
N CYS A 119 -2.80 1.03 5.02
CA CYS A 119 -3.55 -0.21 5.29
C CYS A 119 -4.75 0.00 6.21
N LYS A 120 -4.75 1.05 7.05
CA LYS A 120 -5.82 1.35 8.01
C LYS A 120 -6.77 2.47 7.56
N GLY A 121 -6.55 3.04 6.37
CA GLY A 121 -7.47 4.02 5.78
C GLY A 121 -7.48 5.39 6.48
N LYS A 122 -6.50 5.69 7.35
CA LYS A 122 -6.53 6.88 8.20
C LYS A 122 -5.89 8.13 7.61
N ASN A 123 -4.90 7.96 6.75
CA ASN A 123 -4.26 8.99 5.95
C ASN A 123 -3.39 8.20 4.99
N GLY A 124 -3.87 7.95 3.79
CA GLY A 124 -3.01 7.30 2.83
C GLY A 124 -1.82 8.21 2.57
N ILE A 125 -0.62 7.70 2.87
CA ILE A 125 0.64 8.46 2.94
C ILE A 125 0.65 9.58 1.88
N ALA A 126 0.63 10.83 2.34
CA ALA A 126 1.01 11.96 1.51
C ALA A 126 2.44 11.66 1.05
N GLU A 127 2.60 11.46 -0.26
CA GLU A 127 3.87 11.09 -0.86
C GLU A 127 4.94 12.11 -0.46
N PHE A 128 5.96 11.65 0.28
CA PHE A 128 7.22 12.37 0.42
C PHE A 128 8.21 11.77 -0.59
N GLU A 129 8.66 12.65 -1.48
CA GLU A 129 9.84 12.62 -2.35
C GLU A 129 9.85 11.69 -3.58
N GLY A 130 9.57 12.31 -4.72
CA GLY A 130 9.81 11.80 -6.07
C GLY A 130 9.15 12.64 -7.17
N ALA A 131 9.19 13.97 -7.04
CA ALA A 131 8.92 14.93 -8.13
C ALA A 131 10.26 15.51 -8.61
#